data_AF-A0A967CZC4-F1
#
_entry.id   AF-A0A967CZC4-F1
#
_cell.length_a   1.000
_cell.length_b   1.000
_cell.length_c   1.000
_cell.angle_alpha   90.00
_cell.angle_beta   90.00
_cell.angle_gamma   90.00
#
_symmetry.space_group_name_H-M   'P 1'
#
loop_
_entity.id
_entity.type
_entity.pdbx_description
1 polymer ?
#
loop_
_entity_poly.entity_id
_entity_poly.type
_entity_poly.pdbx_seq_one_letter_code
_entity_poly.pdbx_strand_id
1 'polypeptide(L)'
;GAAGFAKGSAKVVLTDEEGGTLLSYDVEAKVGGKLAQLGSRIIDGFAKKMADQFFEEFRNTVQGSSEEAEGFEGRENKKGWLGRLVSNQN
;
A
#
# COMPACT_ATOMS: atom_id res chain seq x y z
N GLY A 1 -20.53 10.75 1.10
CA GLY A 1 -21.84 10.09 0.92
C GLY A 1 -22.25 9.37 2.19
N ALA A 2 -23.28 8.53 2.18
CA ALA A 2 -23.78 7.82 3.37
C ALA A 2 -22.71 6.98 4.13
N ALA A 3 -21.65 6.54 3.45
CA ALA A 3 -20.52 5.83 4.04
C ALA A 3 -19.55 6.74 4.85
N GLY A 4 -19.56 8.06 4.64
CA GLY A 4 -18.59 8.99 5.20
C GLY A 4 -17.86 9.81 4.12
N PHE A 5 -16.78 10.47 4.53
CA PHE A 5 -15.90 11.25 3.67
C PHE A 5 -14.43 11.09 4.09
N ALA A 6 -13.54 11.25 3.13
CA ALA A 6 -12.11 11.43 3.33
C ALA A 6 -11.65 12.60 2.45
N LYS A 7 -10.84 13.50 3.01
CA LYS A 7 -10.16 14.57 2.29
C LYS A 7 -8.70 14.54 2.69
N GLY A 8 -7.79 14.71 1.75
CA GLY A 8 -6.38 14.80 2.07
C GLY A 8 -5.62 15.68 1.10
N SER A 9 -4.44 16.09 1.53
CA SER A 9 -3.45 16.82 0.75
C SER A 9 -2.07 16.26 1.03
N ALA A 10 -1.23 16.20 0.01
CA ALA A 10 0.16 15.80 0.13
C ALA A 10 1.06 16.92 -0.39
N LYS A 11 2.12 17.21 0.35
CA LYS A 11 3.24 18.04 -0.11
C LYS A 11 4.42 17.13 -0.37
N VAL A 12 4.94 17.16 -1.60
CA VAL A 12 6.10 16.36 -2.01
C VAL A 12 7.22 17.31 -2.39
N VAL A 13 8.43 17.01 -1.90
CA VAL A 13 9.65 17.75 -2.20
C VAL A 13 10.70 16.76 -2.69
N LEU A 14 11.28 17.05 -3.86
CA LEU A 14 12.42 16.33 -4.42
C LEU A 14 13.64 17.22 -4.26
N THR A 15 14.70 16.67 -3.68
CA THR A 15 15.97 17.38 -3.48
C THR A 15 17.09 16.51 -4.03
N ASP A 16 18.02 17.12 -4.77
CA ASP A 16 19.22 16.43 -5.22
C ASP A 16 20.12 16.15 -4.01
N GLU A 17 20.56 14.90 -3.87
CA GLU A 17 21.56 14.49 -2.88
C GLU A 17 22.68 13.70 -3.55
N GLU A 18 23.81 13.58 -2.85
CA GLU A 18 24.96 12.84 -3.38
C GLU A 18 24.59 11.36 -3.53
N GLY A 19 24.53 10.87 -4.77
CA GLY A 19 24.15 9.49 -5.08
C GLY A 19 22.66 9.27 -5.39
N GLY A 20 21.83 10.32 -5.47
CA GLY A 20 20.45 10.17 -5.93
C GLY A 20 19.54 11.38 -5.70
N THR A 21 18.24 11.11 -5.60
CA THR A 21 17.22 12.11 -5.29
C THR A 21 16.55 11.73 -3.98
N LEU A 22 16.57 12.63 -3.00
CA LEU A 22 15.81 12.48 -1.77
C LEU A 22 14.38 12.94 -2.00
N LEU A 23 13.42 12.04 -1.80
CA LEU A 23 11.99 12.34 -1.79
C LEU A 23 11.51 12.49 -0.34
N SER A 24 11.08 13.70 0.01
CA SER A 24 10.39 13.99 1.27
C SER A 24 8.91 14.27 1.03
N TYR A 25 8.05 13.81 1.93
CA TYR A 25 6.62 14.03 1.84
C TYR A 25 5.99 14.34 3.19
N ASP A 26 4.92 15.14 3.15
CA ASP A 26 4.04 15.44 4.28
C ASP A 26 2.58 15.27 3.81
N VAL A 27 1.78 14.55 4.58
CA VAL A 27 0.41 14.19 4.22
C VAL A 27 -0.53 14.55 5.36
N GLU A 28 -1.53 15.37 5.05
CA GLU A 28 -2.65 15.65 5.95
C GLU A 28 -3.91 14.97 5.40
N ALA A 29 -4.65 14.26 6.25
CA ALA A 29 -5.92 13.66 5.88
C ALA A 29 -6.96 13.81 6.99
N LYS A 30 -8.22 14.05 6.59
CA LYS A 30 -9.40 14.18 7.45
C LYS A 30 -10.46 13.18 7.00
N VAL A 31 -10.83 12.27 7.89
CA VAL A 31 -11.85 11.24 7.65
C VAL A 31 -13.00 11.42 8.63
N GLY A 32 -14.24 11.31 8.15
CA GLY A 32 -15.45 11.52 8.95
C GLY A 32 -16.64 10.66 8.54
N GLY A 33 -17.67 10.63 9.38
CA GLY A 33 -18.85 9.79 9.18
C GLY A 33 -18.61 8.33 9.58
N LYS A 34 -19.28 7.38 8.92
CA LYS A 34 -19.18 5.95 9.27
C LYS A 34 -17.76 5.39 9.06
N LEU A 35 -17.01 5.92 8.10
CA LEU A 35 -15.58 5.57 7.91
C LEU A 35 -14.73 5.85 9.15
N ALA A 36 -14.98 6.94 9.87
CA ALA A 36 -14.22 7.26 11.09
C ALA A 36 -14.51 6.28 12.25
N GLN A 37 -15.63 5.54 12.19
CA GLN A 37 -16.01 4.56 13.21
C GLN A 37 -15.13 3.30 13.17
N LEU A 38 -14.33 3.11 12.11
CA LEU A 38 -13.32 2.04 12.05
C LEU A 38 -12.18 2.25 13.06
N GLY A 39 -12.05 3.47 13.59
CA GLY A 39 -11.03 3.85 14.57
C GLY A 39 -9.69 4.22 13.93
N SER A 40 -8.96 5.11 14.59
CA SER A 40 -7.69 5.67 14.08
C SER A 40 -6.69 4.57 13.73
N ARG A 41 -6.52 3.54 14.57
CA ARG A 41 -5.54 2.47 14.35
C ARG A 41 -5.73 1.70 13.03
N ILE A 42 -6.98 1.42 12.63
CA ILE A 42 -7.26 0.70 11.37
C ILE A 42 -6.98 1.63 10.18
N ILE A 43 -7.40 2.90 10.29
CA ILE A 43 -7.18 3.91 9.26
C ILE A 43 -5.67 4.16 9.07
N ASP A 44 -4.92 4.32 10.15
CA ASP A 44 -3.48 4.55 10.15
C ASP A 44 -2.71 3.38 9.52
N GLY A 45 -3.09 2.14 9.86
CA GLY A 45 -2.48 0.94 9.28
C GLY A 45 -2.72 0.83 7.78
N PHE A 46 -3.93 1.14 7.32
CA PHE A 46 -4.25 1.15 5.89
C PHE A 46 -3.55 2.29 5.14
N ALA A 47 -3.50 3.48 5.73
CA ALA A 47 -2.81 4.64 5.16
C ALA A 47 -1.31 4.37 5.00
N LYS A 48 -0.65 3.79 6.02
CA LYS A 48 0.76 3.40 5.95
C LYS A 48 1.03 2.42 4.82
N LYS A 49 0.22 1.36 4.71
CA LYS A 49 0.35 0.38 3.62
C LYS A 49 0.19 1.01 2.24
N MET A 50 -0.77 1.93 2.08
CA MET A 50 -0.99 2.63 0.82
C MET A 50 0.19 3.53 0.45
N ALA A 51 0.79 4.20 1.43
CA ALA A 51 1.99 5.02 1.22
C ALA A 51 3.19 4.15 0.79
N ASP A 52 3.43 3.03 1.48
CA ASP A 52 4.51 2.09 1.15
C ASP A 52 4.37 1.61 -0.31
N GLN A 53 3.16 1.19 -0.71
CA GLN A 53 2.89 0.75 -2.08
C GLN A 53 3.09 1.88 -3.11
N PHE A 54 2.63 3.10 -2.81
CA PHE A 54 2.82 4.24 -3.71
C PHE A 54 4.30 4.51 -3.99
N PHE A 55 5.16 4.51 -2.96
CA PHE A 55 6.58 4.80 -3.16
C PHE A 55 7.32 3.67 -3.86
N GLU A 56 6.94 2.42 -3.60
CA GLU A 56 7.45 1.27 -4.33
C GLU A 56 7.12 1.38 -5.83
N GLU A 57 5.86 1.62 -6.15
CA GLU A 57 5.40 1.78 -7.54
C GLU A 57 6.00 3.03 -8.20
N PHE A 58 6.09 4.15 -7.48
CA PHE A 58 6.70 5.39 -7.95
C PHE A 58 8.17 5.18 -8.30
N ARG A 59 8.94 4.55 -7.41
CA ARG A 59 10.35 4.22 -7.65
C ARG A 59 10.49 3.37 -8.91
N ASN A 60 9.71 2.30 -9.02
CA ASN A 60 9.76 1.37 -10.16
C ASN A 60 9.38 2.07 -11.48
N THR A 61 8.43 3.01 -11.42
CA THR A 61 7.98 3.76 -12.61
C THR A 61 9.01 4.80 -13.04
N VAL A 62 9.62 5.53 -12.09
CA VAL A 62 10.52 6.65 -12.39
C VAL A 62 11.94 6.20 -12.71
N GLN A 63 12.43 5.12 -12.09
CA GLN A 63 13.76 4.58 -12.38
C GLN A 63 13.79 3.77 -13.70
N GLY A 64 12.63 3.50 -14.29
CA GLY A 64 12.48 2.51 -15.35
C GLY A 64 12.67 1.11 -14.77
N SER A 65 11.95 0.12 -15.30
CA SER A 65 12.04 -1.27 -14.84
C SER A 65 13.43 -1.85 -15.10
N SER A 66 14.38 -1.66 -14.18
CA SER A 66 15.40 -2.68 -13.93
C SER A 66 14.75 -3.71 -13.01
N GLU A 67 14.38 -4.84 -13.60
CA GLU A 67 13.92 -6.04 -12.91
C GLU A 67 15.00 -6.48 -11.92
N GLU A 68 15.01 -5.96 -10.70
CA GLU A 68 15.80 -6.48 -9.57
C GLU A 68 15.42 -5.71 -8.28
N ALA A 69 14.29 -6.08 -7.70
CA ALA A 69 14.06 -5.92 -6.27
C ALA A 69 13.13 -7.04 -5.82
N GLU A 70 13.72 -8.16 -5.45
CA GLU A 70 13.05 -9.19 -4.66
C GLU A 70 12.52 -8.60 -3.36
N GLY A 71 11.24 -8.85 -3.07
CA GLY A 71 10.72 -8.80 -1.71
C GLY A 71 9.30 -8.24 -1.55
N PHE A 72 8.28 -9.11 -1.62
CA PHE A 72 7.51 -9.49 -0.44
C PHE A 72 6.68 -10.76 -0.72
N GLU A 73 7.04 -11.86 -0.04
CA GLU A 73 6.19 -13.04 0.08
C GLU A 73 4.91 -12.65 0.82
N GLY A 74 3.84 -12.55 0.03
CA GLY A 74 2.49 -12.31 0.51
C GLY A 74 1.43 -12.81 -0.47
N ARG A 75 1.77 -13.76 -1.35
CA ARG A 75 0.73 -14.55 -2.03
C ARG A 75 0.36 -15.71 -1.12
N GLU A 76 -0.69 -15.50 -0.33
CA GLU A 76 -1.47 -16.60 0.23
C GLU A 76 -2.01 -17.45 -0.94
N ASN A 77 -1.24 -18.47 -1.32
CA ASN A 77 -1.68 -19.49 -2.24
C ASN A 77 -2.74 -20.34 -1.50
N LYS A 78 -4.01 -19.92 -1.56
CA LYS A 78 -5.17 -20.76 -1.19
C LYS A 78 -5.36 -21.92 -2.20
N LYS A 79 -4.27 -22.61 -2.57
CA LYS A 79 -4.27 -23.82 -3.42
C LYS A 79 -3.91 -25.10 -2.63
N GLY A 80 -3.97 -25.08 -1.30
CA GLY A 80 -3.69 -26.26 -0.46
C GLY A 80 -4.93 -27.00 0.08
N TRP A 81 -6.06 -26.30 0.27
CA TRP A 81 -7.26 -26.90 0.87
C TRP A 81 -8.13 -27.65 -0.12
N LEU A 82 -8.29 -27.12 -1.34
CA LEU A 82 -9.27 -27.64 -2.31
C LEU A 82 -8.79 -28.93 -3.02
N GLY A 83 -7.47 -29.19 -3.04
CA GLY A 83 -6.91 -30.38 -3.68
C GLY A 83 -7.09 -31.67 -2.87
N ARG A 84 -7.27 -31.59 -1.55
CA ARG A 84 -7.42 -32.78 -0.68
C ARG A 84 -8.86 -33.30 -0.58
N LEU A 85 -9.87 -32.52 -1.00
CA LEU A 85 -11.28 -32.93 -0.90
C LEU A 85 -11.74 -33.78 -2.10
N VAL A 86 -11.02 -33.77 -3.23
CA VAL A 86 -11.42 -34.47 -4.47
C VAL A 86 -10.72 -35.82 -4.65
N SER A 87 -9.73 -36.16 -3.82
CA SER A 87 -8.84 -37.32 -4.06
C SER A 87 -9.17 -38.60 -3.27
N ASN A 88 -10.27 -38.70 -2.51
CA ASN A 88 -10.58 -39.91 -1.73
C ASN A 88 -11.80 -40.70 -2.26
N GLN A 89 -11.88 -40.83 -3.59
CA GLN A 89 -12.71 -41.85 -4.24
C GLN A 89 -11.95 -42.43 -5.44
N ASN A 90 -10.98 -43.30 -5.16
CA ASN A 90 -10.72 -44.51 -5.95
C ASN A 90 -9.86 -45.49 -5.16
#